data_AF-A0AAT9I7V5-F1
#
_entry.id   AF-A0AAT9I7V5-F1
#
_cell.length_a   1.000
_cell.length_b   1.000
_cell.length_c   1.000
_cell.angle_alpha   90.00
_cell.angle_beta   90.00
_cell.angle_gamma   90.00
#
_symmetry.space_group_name_H-M   'P 1'
#
loop_
_entity.id
_entity.type
_entity.pdbx_description
1 polymer ?
#
loop_
_entity_poly.entity_id
_entity_poly.type
_entity_poly.pdbx_seq_one_letter_code
_entity_poly.pdbx_strand_id
1 'polypeptide(L)'
;MKIAILSALLLGYCIIKVNAQITEKQLNPFLNGLRLVEASGEGLKQSSGDILLELASKEQDTNETLVLFRNEKGKLKKIAENSELLMSKELLGVSGGNYPGLSGNKISIDYTLGSNSAVSDISIVFEKGSDGNYYFKEYTAVTRNYGVENLFARQQITAQQTGKINFSAASESKFFERSKTNPMPEDTGEPVYKASERYAKYIPVGWRLAAFADGDLNLDGFKKDLLFILYNEDSCHIQLLLQQGNGSYKVAQTNTQLIIPNETFNVNNLKTVIKNGYFTIEQRIATDDTNFDHRYSTFKFDTANKNWLLHRFDVEHFSGFNPKPSTNVTHLAQQNFGKISFEKLDHIPTGRIQIDFNQ
;
A
#
# COMPACT_ATOMS: atom_id res chain seq x y z
N MET A 1 -58.81 -31.61 28.25
CA MET A 1 -57.89 -30.47 28.12
C MET A 1 -56.47 -30.92 28.47
N LYS A 2 -55.70 -31.28 27.43
CA LYS A 2 -54.23 -31.41 27.35
C LYS A 2 -53.97 -31.95 25.92
N ILE A 3 -53.71 -31.03 24.99
CA ILE A 3 -53.37 -31.37 23.60
C ILE A 3 -51.86 -31.47 23.55
N ALA A 4 -51.34 -32.68 23.33
CA ALA A 4 -49.94 -32.90 23.02
C ALA A 4 -49.74 -32.59 21.53
N ILE A 5 -49.04 -31.49 21.23
CA ILE A 5 -48.60 -31.17 19.87
C ILE A 5 -47.23 -31.80 19.68
N LEU A 6 -47.22 -32.88 18.90
CA LEU A 6 -46.03 -33.55 18.40
C LEU A 6 -45.50 -32.76 17.19
N SER A 7 -44.57 -31.84 17.42
CA SER A 7 -43.87 -31.14 16.33
C SER A 7 -42.75 -32.02 15.81
N ALA A 8 -43.05 -32.80 14.77
CA ALA A 8 -42.05 -33.47 13.95
C ALA A 8 -41.38 -32.44 13.02
N LEU A 9 -40.22 -31.92 13.46
CA LEU A 9 -39.34 -31.14 12.60
C LEU A 9 -38.56 -32.09 11.68
N LEU A 10 -39.01 -32.19 10.42
CA LEU A 10 -38.22 -32.73 9.32
C LEU A 10 -37.01 -31.82 9.07
N LEU A 11 -35.91 -32.09 9.76
CA LEU A 11 -34.57 -31.66 9.33
C LEU A 11 -34.16 -32.55 8.16
N GLY A 12 -34.56 -32.14 6.95
CA GLY A 12 -34.04 -32.66 5.71
C GLY A 12 -32.54 -32.37 5.61
N TYR A 13 -31.74 -33.30 6.12
CA TYR A 13 -30.31 -33.43 5.86
C TYR A 13 -30.11 -33.65 4.35
N CYS A 14 -30.07 -32.56 3.57
CA CYS A 14 -29.43 -32.58 2.26
C CYS A 14 -27.92 -32.64 2.48
N ILE A 15 -27.42 -33.79 2.93
CA ILE A 15 -26.01 -34.12 2.79
C ILE A 15 -25.82 -34.39 1.31
N ILE A 16 -25.54 -33.33 0.54
CA ILE A 16 -24.85 -33.51 -0.73
C ILE A 16 -23.48 -34.04 -0.33
N LYS A 17 -23.35 -35.37 -0.23
CA LYS A 17 -22.06 -36.03 -0.20
C LYS A 17 -21.45 -35.74 -1.55
N VAL A 18 -20.73 -34.62 -1.63
CA VAL A 18 -19.77 -34.38 -2.70
C VAL A 18 -18.79 -35.53 -2.54
N ASN A 19 -18.94 -36.56 -3.37
CA ASN A 19 -18.04 -37.70 -3.39
C ASN A 19 -16.68 -37.16 -3.82
N ALA A 20 -15.86 -36.71 -2.85
CA ALA A 20 -14.45 -36.48 -3.05
C ALA A 20 -13.89 -37.80 -3.62
N GLN A 21 -13.42 -37.77 -4.86
CA GLN A 21 -12.92 -38.98 -5.53
C GLN A 21 -11.55 -39.39 -4.99
N ILE A 22 -10.88 -38.48 -4.30
CA ILE A 22 -9.60 -38.69 -3.64
C ILE A 22 -9.82 -38.66 -2.12
N THR A 23 -9.47 -39.77 -1.48
CA THR A 23 -9.49 -39.93 -0.02
C THR A 23 -8.14 -39.51 0.57
N GLU A 24 -8.13 -39.09 1.84
CA GLU A 24 -6.89 -38.80 2.58
C GLU A 24 -5.92 -40.00 2.55
N LYS A 25 -6.46 -41.23 2.58
CA LYS A 25 -5.68 -42.47 2.45
C LYS A 25 -4.90 -42.56 1.12
N GLN A 26 -5.44 -42.00 0.03
CA GLN A 26 -4.74 -41.94 -1.27
C GLN A 26 -3.65 -40.87 -1.28
N LEU A 27 -3.78 -39.81 -0.47
CA LEU A 27 -2.78 -38.75 -0.35
C LEU A 27 -1.63 -39.14 0.60
N ASN A 28 -1.92 -39.93 1.64
CA ASN A 28 -0.97 -40.28 2.71
C ASN A 28 0.40 -40.80 2.22
N PRO A 29 0.51 -41.65 1.17
CA PRO A 29 1.80 -42.09 0.66
C PRO A 29 2.70 -40.96 0.12
N PHE A 30 2.12 -39.80 -0.19
CA PHE A 30 2.83 -38.66 -0.76
C PHE A 30 3.18 -37.59 0.28
N LEU A 31 2.60 -37.66 1.49
CA LEU A 31 2.80 -36.63 2.50
C LEU A 31 4.21 -36.70 3.13
N ASN A 32 4.89 -37.85 3.08
CA ASN A 32 6.26 -38.01 3.59
C ASN A 32 6.49 -37.46 5.02
N GLY A 33 5.49 -37.64 5.90
CA GLY A 33 5.54 -37.14 7.28
C GLY A 33 5.02 -35.71 7.47
N LEU A 34 4.70 -34.99 6.41
CA LEU A 34 4.02 -33.70 6.45
C LEU A 34 2.53 -33.85 6.77
N ARG A 35 1.89 -32.76 7.20
CA ARG A 35 0.43 -32.65 7.33
C ARG A 35 -0.14 -31.91 6.12
N LEU A 36 -1.30 -32.33 5.66
CA LEU A 36 -2.07 -31.57 4.67
C LEU A 36 -2.66 -30.32 5.36
N VAL A 37 -2.40 -29.14 4.80
CA VAL A 37 -3.00 -27.87 5.24
C VAL A 37 -4.26 -27.61 4.42
N GLU A 38 -4.09 -27.50 3.10
CA GLU A 38 -5.17 -27.22 2.16
C GLU A 38 -4.97 -28.01 0.86
N ALA A 39 -6.06 -28.24 0.13
CA ALA A 39 -6.04 -28.81 -1.21
C ALA A 39 -7.01 -28.07 -2.13
N SER A 40 -6.57 -27.78 -3.34
CA SER A 40 -7.38 -27.13 -4.37
C SER A 40 -7.23 -27.79 -5.75
N GLY A 41 -8.10 -27.46 -6.69
CA GLY A 41 -8.11 -28.00 -8.05
C GLY A 41 -9.24 -28.97 -8.37
N GLU A 42 -9.52 -29.12 -9.66
CA GLU A 42 -10.64 -29.91 -10.18
C GLU A 42 -10.45 -31.42 -9.94
N GLY A 43 -9.20 -31.90 -9.86
CA GLY A 43 -8.89 -33.31 -9.65
C GLY A 43 -9.37 -33.88 -8.31
N LEU A 44 -9.75 -33.03 -7.35
CA LEU A 44 -10.36 -33.45 -6.07
C LEU A 44 -11.80 -33.96 -6.24
N LYS A 45 -12.53 -33.38 -7.20
CA LYS A 45 -13.97 -33.62 -7.43
C LYS A 45 -14.23 -34.44 -8.69
N GLN A 46 -13.31 -34.37 -9.65
CA GLN A 46 -13.44 -35.04 -10.95
C GLN A 46 -12.52 -36.27 -11.00
N SER A 47 -12.85 -37.19 -11.92
CA SER A 47 -12.02 -38.37 -12.18
C SER A 47 -10.73 -38.04 -12.93
N SER A 48 -10.58 -36.82 -13.41
CA SER A 48 -9.34 -36.33 -13.99
C SER A 48 -9.19 -34.84 -13.70
N GLY A 49 -7.98 -34.38 -13.53
CA GLY A 49 -7.68 -32.97 -13.23
C GLY A 49 -6.42 -32.84 -12.41
N ASP A 50 -5.92 -31.62 -12.31
CA ASP A 50 -4.78 -31.33 -11.46
C ASP A 50 -5.26 -31.01 -10.02
N ILE A 51 -4.39 -31.24 -9.04
CA ILE A 51 -4.61 -31.01 -7.62
C ILE A 51 -3.37 -30.31 -7.07
N LEU A 52 -3.55 -29.18 -6.39
CA LEU A 52 -2.50 -28.51 -5.64
C LEU A 52 -2.71 -28.82 -4.15
N LEU A 53 -1.66 -29.30 -3.48
CA LEU A 53 -1.64 -29.53 -2.05
C LEU A 53 -0.70 -28.52 -1.40
N GLU A 54 -1.15 -27.95 -0.30
CA GLU A 54 -0.32 -27.21 0.64
C GLU A 54 -0.01 -28.14 1.82
N LEU A 55 1.28 -28.38 2.07
CA LEU A 55 1.74 -29.32 3.09
C LEU A 55 2.60 -28.59 4.11
N ALA A 56 2.41 -28.86 5.40
CA ALA A 56 3.22 -28.29 6.47
C ALA A 56 3.98 -29.36 7.26
N SER A 57 5.09 -29.00 7.90
CA SER A 57 5.72 -29.87 8.90
C SER A 57 4.77 -30.11 10.09
N LYS A 58 4.81 -31.32 10.65
CA LYS A 58 4.07 -31.65 11.88
C LYS A 58 4.67 -31.01 13.13
N GLU A 59 5.97 -30.72 13.09
CA GLU A 59 6.74 -30.21 14.24
C GLU A 59 6.88 -28.69 14.21
N GLN A 60 6.83 -28.10 13.01
CA GLN A 60 7.03 -26.67 12.79
C GLN A 60 5.91 -26.14 11.92
N ASP A 61 5.22 -25.12 12.43
CA ASP A 61 4.04 -24.54 11.80
C ASP A 61 4.40 -23.57 10.65
N THR A 62 5.55 -23.76 10.01
CA THR A 62 6.20 -22.76 9.12
C THR A 62 6.88 -23.33 7.88
N ASN A 63 7.10 -24.65 7.79
CA ASN A 63 7.67 -25.26 6.58
C ASN A 63 6.54 -25.68 5.67
N GLU A 64 6.09 -24.77 4.81
CA GLU A 64 5.01 -25.03 3.87
C GLU A 64 5.60 -25.40 2.48
N THR A 65 5.23 -26.57 1.97
CA THR A 65 5.61 -27.06 0.64
C THR A 65 4.36 -27.21 -0.22
N LEU A 66 4.42 -26.71 -1.44
CA LEU A 66 3.40 -26.90 -2.46
C LEU A 66 3.71 -28.13 -3.30
N VAL A 67 2.73 -29.03 -3.45
CA VAL A 67 2.86 -30.21 -4.29
C VAL A 67 1.73 -30.28 -5.30
N LEU A 68 2.08 -30.35 -6.57
CA LEU A 68 1.13 -30.44 -7.67
C LEU A 68 1.02 -31.90 -8.15
N PHE A 69 -0.20 -32.44 -8.15
CA PHE A 69 -0.54 -33.76 -8.67
C PHE A 69 -1.43 -33.67 -9.90
N ARG A 70 -1.36 -34.72 -10.73
CA ARG A 70 -2.38 -35.05 -11.72
C ARG A 70 -3.17 -36.26 -11.24
N ASN A 71 -4.48 -36.13 -11.19
CA ASN A 71 -5.41 -37.25 -11.06
C ASN A 71 -5.76 -37.76 -12.47
N GLU A 72 -5.49 -39.03 -12.73
CA GLU A 72 -5.89 -39.74 -13.95
C GLU A 72 -6.69 -40.99 -13.55
N LYS A 73 -8.02 -40.85 -13.55
CA LYS A 73 -8.97 -41.91 -13.19
C LYS A 73 -8.70 -42.48 -11.79
N GLY A 74 -8.46 -41.60 -10.82
CA GLY A 74 -8.19 -41.95 -9.41
C GLY A 74 -6.72 -42.28 -9.12
N LYS A 75 -5.84 -42.28 -10.13
CA LYS A 75 -4.40 -42.48 -9.96
C LYS A 75 -3.71 -41.13 -9.88
N LEU A 76 -2.99 -40.89 -8.78
CA LEU A 76 -2.25 -39.65 -8.56
C LEU A 76 -0.82 -39.77 -9.09
N LYS A 77 -0.39 -38.78 -9.86
CA LYS A 77 0.99 -38.63 -10.34
C LYS A 77 1.52 -37.26 -9.94
N LYS A 78 2.64 -37.21 -9.20
CA LYS A 78 3.30 -35.93 -8.88
C LYS A 78 3.81 -35.28 -10.16
N ILE A 79 3.47 -34.01 -10.38
CA ILE A 79 3.89 -33.19 -11.52
C ILE A 79 5.04 -32.28 -11.09
N ALA A 80 4.89 -31.61 -9.95
CA ALA A 80 5.86 -30.64 -9.46
C ALA A 80 5.77 -30.50 -7.94
N GLU A 81 6.82 -29.93 -7.36
CA GLU A 81 6.95 -29.62 -5.94
C GLU A 81 7.72 -28.31 -5.81
N ASN A 82 7.33 -27.45 -4.88
CA ASN A 82 7.98 -26.17 -4.64
C ASN A 82 7.86 -25.77 -3.16
N SER A 83 8.99 -25.47 -2.51
CA SER A 83 9.08 -25.02 -1.13
C SER A 83 9.67 -23.60 -0.98
N GLU A 84 9.82 -22.87 -2.09
CA GLU A 84 10.43 -21.53 -2.17
C GLU A 84 9.41 -20.44 -2.57
N LEU A 85 8.13 -20.80 -2.69
CA LEU A 85 7.03 -19.91 -3.05
C LEU A 85 6.13 -19.58 -1.86
N LEU A 86 6.33 -20.08 -0.66
CA LEU A 86 5.51 -19.70 0.49
C LEU A 86 6.32 -18.79 1.39
N MET A 87 5.74 -17.64 1.76
CA MET A 87 6.40 -16.68 2.63
C MET A 87 6.41 -17.21 4.06
N SER A 88 7.49 -16.91 4.77
CA SER A 88 7.56 -17.24 6.19
C SER A 88 6.62 -16.34 7.00
N LYS A 89 6.13 -16.85 8.14
CA LYS A 89 5.21 -16.10 9.01
C LYS A 89 5.81 -14.78 9.50
N GLU A 90 7.14 -14.71 9.64
CA GLU A 90 7.85 -13.49 10.03
C GLU A 90 7.69 -12.38 8.99
N LEU A 91 7.60 -12.72 7.70
CA LEU A 91 7.41 -11.74 6.61
C LEU A 91 5.94 -11.37 6.43
N LEU A 92 5.03 -12.30 6.70
CA LEU A 92 3.57 -12.09 6.59
C LEU A 92 3.02 -11.13 7.66
N GLY A 93 3.66 -11.00 8.81
CA GLY A 93 3.16 -10.18 9.92
C GLY A 93 1.95 -10.81 10.64
N VAL A 94 1.31 -10.05 11.54
CA VAL A 94 0.34 -10.60 12.52
C VAL A 94 -0.95 -11.13 11.88
N SER A 95 -1.36 -10.56 10.74
CA SER A 95 -2.61 -10.91 10.05
C SER A 95 -2.41 -11.26 8.58
N GLY A 96 -1.17 -11.48 8.15
CA GLY A 96 -0.88 -11.91 6.79
C GLY A 96 -1.02 -13.42 6.62
N GLY A 97 -1.09 -13.86 5.37
CA GLY A 97 -1.25 -15.26 5.02
C GLY A 97 -0.73 -15.59 3.63
N ASN A 98 -0.37 -16.86 3.45
CA ASN A 98 -0.23 -17.46 2.13
C ASN A 98 -1.59 -18.01 1.68
N TYR A 99 -1.96 -17.81 0.42
CA TYR A 99 -3.20 -18.34 -0.17
C TYR A 99 -2.94 -19.00 -1.52
N PRO A 100 -2.25 -20.16 -1.55
CA PRO A 100 -2.01 -20.90 -2.78
C PRO A 100 -3.31 -21.54 -3.30
N GLY A 101 -3.64 -21.32 -4.56
CA GLY A 101 -4.85 -21.84 -5.18
C GLY A 101 -4.62 -22.41 -6.57
N LEU A 102 -5.30 -23.50 -6.91
CA LEU A 102 -5.40 -24.04 -8.27
C LEU A 102 -6.84 -23.94 -8.77
N SER A 103 -7.05 -23.19 -9.84
CA SER A 103 -8.34 -23.01 -10.51
C SER A 103 -8.18 -23.17 -12.02
N GLY A 104 -8.82 -24.21 -12.57
CA GLY A 104 -8.71 -24.56 -13.98
C GLY A 104 -7.26 -24.83 -14.41
N ASN A 105 -6.73 -23.95 -15.27
CA ASN A 105 -5.36 -24.04 -15.79
C ASN A 105 -4.37 -23.09 -15.08
N LYS A 106 -4.75 -22.48 -13.95
CA LYS A 106 -3.93 -21.48 -13.25
C LYS A 106 -3.65 -21.86 -11.81
N ILE A 107 -2.39 -21.69 -11.40
CA ILE A 107 -1.99 -21.66 -9.99
C ILE A 107 -1.79 -20.19 -9.61
N SER A 108 -2.45 -19.71 -8.56
CA SER A 108 -2.13 -18.42 -7.92
C SER A 108 -1.46 -18.68 -6.58
N ILE A 109 -0.39 -17.93 -6.31
CA ILE A 109 0.24 -17.86 -5.00
C ILE A 109 0.08 -16.41 -4.54
N ASP A 110 -0.93 -16.20 -3.71
CA ASP A 110 -1.27 -14.87 -3.21
C ASP A 110 -0.78 -14.73 -1.76
N TYR A 111 -0.19 -13.58 -1.45
CA TYR A 111 0.26 -13.22 -0.11
C TYR A 111 -0.48 -11.96 0.30
N THR A 112 -1.14 -12.02 1.46
CA THR A 112 -1.58 -10.81 2.15
C THR A 112 -0.57 -10.54 3.26
N LEU A 113 -0.18 -9.28 3.41
CA LEU A 113 0.70 -8.91 4.51
C LEU A 113 -0.11 -8.19 5.58
N GLY A 114 0.09 -8.57 6.83
CA GLY A 114 -0.66 -8.06 7.95
C GLY A 114 -0.23 -6.66 8.39
N SER A 115 -0.92 -6.15 9.42
CA SER A 115 -0.58 -4.87 10.03
C SER A 115 0.90 -4.82 10.45
N ASN A 116 1.55 -3.68 10.15
CA ASN A 116 2.99 -3.40 10.32
C ASN A 116 3.95 -3.98 9.26
N SER A 117 3.47 -4.61 8.20
CA SER A 117 4.35 -4.94 7.08
C SER A 117 4.67 -3.69 6.26
N ALA A 118 5.96 -3.47 5.97
CA ALA A 118 6.44 -2.43 5.05
C ALA A 118 6.43 -2.89 3.58
N VAL A 119 5.87 -4.07 3.31
CA VAL A 119 6.00 -4.80 2.05
C VAL A 119 4.64 -4.89 1.34
N SER A 120 4.65 -5.32 0.10
CA SER A 120 3.49 -5.42 -0.78
C SER A 120 2.67 -6.70 -0.61
N ASP A 121 1.35 -6.61 -0.75
CA ASP A 121 0.54 -7.77 -1.16
C ASP A 121 1.07 -8.26 -2.49
N ILE A 122 1.30 -9.57 -2.60
CA ILE A 122 1.93 -10.15 -3.79
C ILE A 122 1.01 -11.21 -4.37
N SER A 123 0.94 -11.28 -5.69
CA SER A 123 0.24 -12.33 -6.43
C SER A 123 1.15 -12.87 -7.52
N ILE A 124 1.40 -14.18 -7.48
CA ILE A 124 2.23 -14.90 -8.45
C ILE A 124 1.33 -15.90 -9.17
N VAL A 125 1.19 -15.75 -10.48
CA VAL A 125 0.34 -16.62 -11.30
C VAL A 125 1.20 -17.50 -12.19
N PHE A 126 0.88 -18.80 -12.21
CA PHE A 126 1.38 -19.76 -13.17
C PHE A 126 0.24 -20.28 -14.04
N GLU A 127 0.49 -20.52 -15.32
CA GLU A 127 -0.48 -21.03 -16.28
C GLU A 127 0.00 -22.35 -16.88
N LYS A 128 -0.92 -23.30 -17.05
CA LYS A 128 -0.65 -24.62 -17.61
C LYS A 128 -0.35 -24.51 -19.10
N GLY A 129 0.82 -24.98 -19.50
CA GLY A 129 1.25 -25.14 -20.88
C GLY A 129 0.63 -26.35 -21.56
N SER A 130 0.80 -26.43 -22.88
CA SER A 130 0.33 -27.55 -23.71
C SER A 130 1.02 -28.88 -23.39
N ASP A 131 2.20 -28.84 -22.77
CA ASP A 131 2.92 -30.02 -22.27
C ASP A 131 2.41 -30.49 -20.88
N GLY A 132 1.44 -29.77 -20.31
CA GLY A 132 0.84 -30.06 -19.03
C GLY A 132 1.66 -29.60 -17.82
N ASN A 133 2.75 -28.87 -18.01
CA ASN A 133 3.50 -28.21 -16.94
C ASN A 133 2.98 -26.80 -16.67
N TYR A 134 3.30 -26.23 -15.51
CA TYR A 134 2.89 -24.88 -15.13
C TYR A 134 4.06 -23.91 -15.23
N TYR A 135 3.81 -22.79 -15.91
CA TYR A 135 4.82 -21.77 -16.18
C TYR A 135 4.39 -20.43 -15.64
N PHE A 136 5.36 -19.68 -15.11
CA PHE A 136 5.15 -18.33 -14.63
C PHE A 136 4.50 -17.47 -15.72
N LYS A 137 3.44 -16.76 -15.34
CA LYS A 137 2.64 -15.91 -16.20
C LYS A 137 2.75 -14.45 -15.79
N GLU A 138 2.57 -14.17 -14.52
CA GLU A 138 2.38 -12.82 -14.00
C GLU A 138 2.84 -12.74 -12.55
N TYR A 139 3.47 -11.62 -12.20
CA TYR A 139 3.77 -11.21 -10.83
C TYR A 139 3.20 -9.80 -10.64
N THR A 140 2.38 -9.64 -9.60
CA THR A 140 1.88 -8.35 -9.17
C THR A 140 2.25 -8.13 -7.72
N ALA A 141 2.90 -7.01 -7.42
CA ALA A 141 3.11 -6.54 -6.07
C ALA A 141 2.41 -5.19 -5.88
N VAL A 142 1.66 -5.08 -4.80
CA VAL A 142 0.84 -3.94 -4.40
C VAL A 142 1.22 -3.52 -2.98
N THR A 143 1.96 -2.43 -2.81
CA THR A 143 2.30 -1.92 -1.47
C THR A 143 1.10 -1.23 -0.83
N ARG A 144 0.50 -1.90 0.17
CA ARG A 144 -0.48 -1.31 1.09
C ARG A 144 0.14 -1.34 2.48
N ASN A 145 0.48 -0.18 3.02
CA ASN A 145 0.92 -0.09 4.41
C ASN A 145 -0.30 -0.26 5.32
N TYR A 146 -0.56 -1.49 5.77
CA TYR A 146 -1.65 -1.81 6.70
C TYR A 146 -1.36 -1.18 8.08
N GLY A 147 -1.92 0.02 8.31
CA GLY A 147 -1.84 0.77 9.56
C GLY A 147 -1.81 2.28 9.34
N VAL A 148 -0.82 2.77 8.58
CA VAL A 148 -0.59 4.20 8.28
C VAL A 148 -0.10 4.31 6.83
N GLU A 149 -1.01 4.29 5.85
CA GLU A 149 -0.70 4.24 4.41
C GLU A 149 0.14 5.43 3.90
N ASN A 150 1.43 5.22 3.62
CA ASN A 150 2.26 6.18 2.87
C ASN A 150 1.91 6.11 1.37
N LEU A 151 1.02 6.99 0.93
CA LEU A 151 0.60 7.12 -0.46
C LEU A 151 1.74 7.55 -1.38
N PHE A 152 2.81 8.20 -0.89
CA PHE A 152 4.00 8.48 -1.70
C PHE A 152 4.79 7.22 -2.07
N ALA A 153 4.69 6.16 -1.27
CA ALA A 153 5.34 4.88 -1.49
C ALA A 153 4.47 3.88 -2.29
N ARG A 154 3.23 4.24 -2.62
CA ARG A 154 2.30 3.37 -3.35
C ARG A 154 2.81 3.12 -4.77
N GLN A 155 3.18 1.88 -5.05
CA GLN A 155 3.61 1.42 -6.37
C GLN A 155 2.92 0.10 -6.69
N GLN A 156 2.51 -0.07 -7.94
CA GLN A 156 2.20 -1.39 -8.50
C GLN A 156 3.35 -1.81 -9.40
N ILE A 157 4.01 -2.88 -8.98
CA ILE A 157 5.02 -3.54 -9.81
C ILE A 157 4.29 -4.68 -10.49
N THR A 158 3.95 -4.50 -11.76
CA THR A 158 3.48 -5.58 -12.63
C THR A 158 4.64 -5.99 -13.53
N ALA A 159 5.22 -7.16 -13.25
CA ALA A 159 6.21 -7.75 -14.13
C ALA A 159 5.51 -8.76 -15.05
N GLN A 160 5.41 -8.42 -16.33
CA GLN A 160 4.99 -9.38 -17.36
C GLN A 160 6.15 -10.29 -17.77
N GLN A 161 5.81 -11.52 -18.14
CA GLN A 161 6.70 -12.66 -18.35
C GLN A 161 8.02 -12.34 -19.09
N THR A 162 9.16 -12.68 -18.46
CA THR A 162 10.50 -12.68 -19.07
C THR A 162 11.04 -14.11 -19.24
N GLY A 163 10.24 -15.03 -19.79
CA GLY A 163 10.66 -16.41 -20.09
C GLY A 163 9.94 -17.50 -19.29
N LYS A 164 10.19 -18.77 -19.66
CA LYS A 164 9.52 -19.96 -19.11
C LYS A 164 10.12 -20.38 -17.75
N ILE A 165 9.75 -19.71 -16.67
CA ILE A 165 10.05 -20.23 -15.32
C ILE A 165 9.02 -21.33 -15.01
N ASN A 166 9.48 -22.56 -14.79
CA ASN A 166 8.63 -23.67 -14.37
C ASN A 166 8.29 -23.53 -12.88
N PHE A 167 7.07 -23.89 -12.49
CA PHE A 167 6.62 -23.89 -11.09
C PHE A 167 7.61 -24.56 -10.13
N SER A 168 8.17 -25.72 -10.47
CA SER A 168 9.13 -26.44 -9.61
C SER A 168 10.47 -25.73 -9.39
N ALA A 169 10.82 -24.79 -10.27
CA ALA A 169 12.08 -24.06 -10.23
C ALA A 169 11.88 -22.58 -9.85
N ALA A 170 10.66 -22.17 -9.54
CA ALA A 170 10.33 -20.80 -9.17
C ALA A 170 10.75 -20.51 -7.73
N SER A 171 11.17 -19.28 -7.46
CA SER A 171 11.54 -18.80 -6.14
C SER A 171 11.24 -17.31 -6.07
N GLU A 172 10.96 -16.79 -4.88
CA GLU A 172 10.72 -15.37 -4.68
C GLU A 172 11.89 -14.50 -5.17
N SER A 173 13.12 -14.91 -4.86
CA SER A 173 14.36 -14.25 -5.30
C SER A 173 14.45 -14.11 -6.82
N LYS A 174 14.03 -15.13 -7.58
CA LYS A 174 14.01 -15.09 -9.05
C LYS A 174 13.00 -14.08 -9.61
N PHE A 175 11.91 -13.83 -8.88
CA PHE A 175 10.97 -12.79 -9.26
C PHE A 175 11.50 -11.40 -8.91
N PHE A 176 12.09 -11.22 -7.72
CA PHE A 176 12.70 -9.94 -7.31
C PHE A 176 13.88 -9.51 -8.17
N GLU A 177 14.78 -10.42 -8.53
CA GLU A 177 15.92 -10.10 -9.41
C GLU A 177 15.46 -9.59 -10.78
N ARG A 178 14.29 -10.03 -11.24
CA ARG A 178 13.70 -9.68 -12.53
C ARG A 178 12.75 -8.49 -12.45
N SER A 179 12.15 -8.25 -11.29
CA SER A 179 11.33 -7.07 -11.00
C SER A 179 12.15 -5.87 -10.58
N LYS A 180 13.45 -5.78 -10.94
CA LYS A 180 14.32 -4.59 -10.82
C LYS A 180 13.81 -3.37 -11.63
N THR A 181 12.53 -3.05 -11.54
CA THR A 181 12.07 -1.67 -11.47
C THR A 181 12.79 -0.99 -10.32
N ASN A 182 13.21 0.26 -10.54
CA ASN A 182 14.03 1.07 -9.65
C ASN A 182 13.81 0.74 -8.16
N PRO A 183 14.88 0.57 -7.35
CA PRO A 183 14.73 0.43 -5.91
C PRO A 183 13.80 1.54 -5.44
N MET A 184 12.78 1.18 -4.66
CA MET A 184 11.94 2.14 -3.98
C MET A 184 12.89 3.20 -3.41
N PRO A 185 12.73 4.50 -3.71
CA PRO A 185 13.44 5.50 -2.96
C PRO A 185 13.05 5.25 -1.51
N GLU A 186 14.05 4.84 -0.73
CA GLU A 186 13.92 4.53 0.68
C GLU A 186 13.50 5.84 1.35
N ASP A 187 12.19 6.06 1.46
CA ASP A 187 11.63 7.15 2.26
C ASP A 187 11.70 6.69 3.72
N THR A 188 12.94 6.59 4.22
CA THR A 188 13.28 6.01 5.53
C THR A 188 12.79 6.86 6.70
N GLY A 189 12.15 8.01 6.43
CA GLY A 189 11.88 9.04 7.43
C GLY A 189 13.15 9.66 8.03
N GLU A 190 14.34 9.21 7.62
CA GLU A 190 15.64 9.65 8.12
C GLU A 190 15.86 11.16 7.96
N PRO A 191 15.44 11.81 6.84
CA PRO A 191 15.54 13.26 6.73
C PRO A 191 14.74 14.00 7.80
N VAL A 192 13.51 13.55 8.09
CA VAL A 192 12.64 14.19 9.09
C VAL A 192 13.17 13.98 10.50
N TYR A 193 13.64 12.78 10.82
CA TYR A 193 14.25 12.48 12.12
C TYR A 193 15.48 13.37 12.39
N LYS A 194 16.43 13.41 11.45
CA LYS A 194 17.64 14.27 11.57
C LYS A 194 17.29 15.74 11.67
N ALA A 195 16.28 16.20 10.92
CA ALA A 195 15.80 17.58 11.01
C ALA A 195 15.17 17.86 12.38
N SER A 196 14.38 16.94 12.92
CA SER A 196 13.78 17.08 14.24
C SER A 196 14.83 17.25 15.34
N GLU A 197 15.93 16.48 15.29
CA GLU A 197 17.05 16.65 16.23
C GLU A 197 17.74 18.01 16.04
N ARG A 198 18.07 18.35 14.79
CA ARG A 198 18.79 19.58 14.46
C ARG A 198 18.02 20.85 14.84
N TYR A 199 16.71 20.84 14.68
CA TYR A 199 15.84 21.99 14.88
C TYR A 199 14.95 21.87 16.12
N ALA A 200 15.26 20.95 17.04
CA ALA A 200 14.45 20.67 18.24
C ALA A 200 14.05 21.93 19.02
N LYS A 201 14.92 22.93 19.13
CA LYS A 201 14.64 24.20 19.83
C LYS A 201 13.56 25.08 19.19
N TYR A 202 13.18 24.81 17.94
CA TYR A 202 12.12 25.50 17.21
C TYR A 202 10.83 24.69 17.12
N ILE A 203 10.84 23.45 17.60
CA ILE A 203 9.67 22.59 17.67
C ILE A 203 9.05 22.77 19.07
N PRO A 204 7.78 23.23 19.19
CA PRO A 204 7.15 23.39 20.48
C PRO A 204 7.01 22.05 21.22
N VAL A 205 7.05 22.11 22.56
CA VAL A 205 6.87 20.91 23.40
C VAL A 205 5.51 20.27 23.08
N GLY A 206 5.50 18.94 22.91
CA GLY A 206 4.31 18.17 22.56
C GLY A 206 4.00 18.10 21.05
N TRP A 207 4.80 18.74 20.21
CA TRP A 207 4.68 18.69 18.76
C TRP A 207 5.76 17.81 18.14
N ARG A 208 5.46 17.23 16.97
CA ARG A 208 6.37 16.44 16.15
C ARG A 208 6.50 17.06 14.76
N LEU A 209 7.67 16.91 14.14
CA LEU A 209 7.89 17.34 12.76
C LEU A 209 7.29 16.30 11.80
N ALA A 210 6.34 16.71 10.97
CA ALA A 210 5.71 15.87 9.95
C ALA A 210 6.49 15.92 8.63
N ALA A 211 6.78 17.14 8.17
CA ALA A 211 7.52 17.41 6.95
C ALA A 211 8.31 18.70 7.14
N PHE A 212 9.42 18.82 6.40
CA PHE A 212 10.18 20.04 6.36
C PHE A 212 10.83 20.27 5.00
N ALA A 213 11.11 21.54 4.71
CA ALA A 213 11.99 21.95 3.63
C ALA A 213 12.86 23.10 4.12
N ASP A 214 14.04 23.21 3.53
CA ASP A 214 14.88 24.40 3.65
C ASP A 214 15.14 25.05 2.29
N GLY A 215 15.34 26.36 2.29
CA GLY A 215 15.60 27.14 1.09
C GLY A 215 15.54 28.64 1.35
N ASP A 216 15.43 29.42 0.28
CA ASP A 216 15.29 30.88 0.35
C ASP A 216 13.80 31.23 0.19
N LEU A 217 13.12 31.54 1.29
CA LEU A 217 11.68 31.76 1.33
C LEU A 217 11.29 33.17 0.88
N ASN A 218 12.11 34.18 1.17
CA ASN A 218 11.81 35.60 0.98
C ASN A 218 12.78 36.33 0.03
N LEU A 219 13.72 35.61 -0.58
CA LEU A 219 14.73 36.12 -1.52
C LEU A 219 15.67 37.16 -0.92
N ASP A 220 15.94 37.09 0.39
CA ASP A 220 16.85 38.01 1.08
C ASP A 220 18.32 37.58 1.01
N GLY A 221 18.60 36.43 0.39
CA GLY A 221 19.95 35.89 0.21
C GLY A 221 20.34 34.85 1.26
N PHE A 222 19.59 34.70 2.35
CA PHE A 222 19.73 33.56 3.26
C PHE A 222 19.09 32.32 2.61
N LYS A 223 19.88 31.24 2.46
CA LYS A 223 19.46 30.05 1.70
C LYS A 223 18.93 28.91 2.57
N LYS A 224 18.74 29.13 3.87
CA LYS A 224 18.39 28.08 4.83
C LYS A 224 17.15 28.41 5.64
N ASP A 225 16.27 29.29 5.17
CA ASP A 225 14.94 29.45 5.75
C ASP A 225 14.21 28.11 5.79
N LEU A 226 13.30 27.94 6.75
CA LEU A 226 12.66 26.68 7.04
C LEU A 226 11.16 26.79 6.84
N LEU A 227 10.59 25.77 6.20
CA LEU A 227 9.17 25.48 6.22
C LEU A 227 8.97 24.21 7.04
N PHE A 228 8.24 24.30 8.15
CA PHE A 228 7.85 23.16 8.96
C PHE A 228 6.36 22.88 8.81
N ILE A 229 6.02 21.60 8.73
CA ILE A 229 4.70 21.11 9.14
C ILE A 229 4.88 20.35 10.44
N LEU A 230 4.27 20.85 11.49
CA LEU A 230 4.26 20.26 12.82
C LEU A 230 2.89 19.63 13.06
N TYR A 231 2.85 18.55 13.84
CA TYR A 231 1.59 17.92 14.21
C TYR A 231 1.62 17.41 15.66
N ASN A 232 0.43 17.31 16.24
CA ASN A 232 0.14 16.54 17.45
C ASN A 232 -1.14 15.72 17.22
N GLU A 233 -1.77 15.21 18.28
CA GLU A 233 -2.97 14.37 18.17
C GLU A 233 -4.17 15.12 17.57
N ASP A 234 -4.28 16.43 17.80
CA ASP A 234 -5.49 17.20 17.49
C ASP A 234 -5.32 18.19 16.34
N SER A 235 -4.08 18.51 15.94
CA SER A 235 -3.82 19.67 15.10
C SER A 235 -2.54 19.58 14.27
N CYS A 236 -2.55 20.29 13.14
CA CYS A 236 -1.37 20.59 12.35
C CYS A 236 -1.06 22.08 12.41
N HIS A 237 0.23 22.41 12.40
CA HIS A 237 0.72 23.77 12.45
C HIS A 237 1.86 23.93 11.47
N ILE A 238 1.68 24.81 10.50
CA ILE A 238 2.68 25.12 9.52
C ILE A 238 3.42 26.38 9.96
N GLN A 239 4.75 26.37 9.93
CA GLN A 239 5.58 27.51 10.32
C GLN A 239 6.59 27.84 9.22
N LEU A 240 6.67 29.13 8.88
CA LEU A 240 7.76 29.70 8.08
C LEU A 240 8.76 30.35 9.03
N LEU A 241 10.00 29.90 9.02
CA LEU A 241 11.08 30.46 9.84
C LEU A 241 12.18 31.04 8.95
N LEU A 242 12.47 32.32 9.13
CA LEU A 242 13.53 33.00 8.39
C LEU A 242 14.85 32.95 9.15
N GLN A 243 15.92 32.58 8.45
CA GLN A 243 17.26 32.61 9.00
C GLN A 243 17.68 34.07 9.27
N GLN A 244 18.33 34.28 10.41
CA GLN A 244 18.88 35.56 10.82
C GLN A 244 20.40 35.58 10.59
N GLY A 245 21.01 36.76 10.54
CA GLY A 245 22.45 36.90 10.27
C GLY A 245 23.38 36.20 11.27
N ASN A 246 22.89 35.89 12.48
CA ASN A 246 23.62 35.11 13.50
C ASN A 246 23.35 33.59 13.40
N GLY A 247 22.68 33.12 12.36
CA GLY A 247 22.30 31.73 12.16
C GLY A 247 21.11 31.23 12.99
N SER A 248 20.51 32.09 13.82
CA SER A 248 19.22 31.78 14.48
C SER A 248 18.06 31.89 13.49
N TYR A 249 16.88 31.48 13.92
CA TYR A 249 15.66 31.55 13.13
C TYR A 249 14.60 32.37 13.85
N LYS A 250 13.83 33.13 13.07
CA LYS A 250 12.66 33.88 13.54
C LYS A 250 11.42 33.36 12.79
N VAL A 251 10.36 33.06 13.53
CA VAL A 251 9.06 32.74 12.92
C VAL A 251 8.56 33.97 12.18
N ALA A 252 8.31 33.82 10.88
CA ALA A 252 7.78 34.87 10.02
C ALA A 252 6.26 34.79 9.89
N GLN A 253 5.73 33.59 9.66
CA GLN A 253 4.29 33.34 9.57
C GLN A 253 3.94 31.93 10.00
N THR A 254 2.68 31.75 10.38
CA THR A 254 2.12 30.47 10.74
C THR A 254 0.75 30.25 10.10
N ASN A 255 0.36 28.99 9.94
CA ASN A 255 -1.00 28.62 9.57
C ASN A 255 -1.41 27.35 10.33
N THR A 256 -2.57 27.39 10.98
CA THR A 256 -3.14 26.29 11.77
C THR A 256 -4.43 25.71 11.18
N GLN A 257 -4.89 26.23 10.03
CA GLN A 257 -6.19 25.91 9.44
C GLN A 257 -6.08 25.20 8.08
N LEU A 258 -4.93 25.26 7.41
CA LEU A 258 -4.75 24.72 6.07
C LEU A 258 -4.78 23.19 6.04
N ILE A 259 -4.28 22.55 7.09
CA ILE A 259 -4.31 21.09 7.26
C ILE A 259 -5.05 20.81 8.56
N ILE A 260 -6.20 20.15 8.46
CA ILE A 260 -7.00 19.72 9.61
C ILE A 260 -6.90 18.21 9.70
N PRO A 261 -6.27 17.65 10.76
CA PRO A 261 -6.29 16.22 10.99
C PRO A 261 -7.72 15.68 11.09
N ASN A 262 -7.98 14.57 10.41
CA ASN A 262 -9.23 13.82 10.48
C ASN A 262 -8.90 12.33 10.43
N GLU A 263 -9.92 11.47 10.33
CA GLU A 263 -9.74 10.01 10.28
C GLU A 263 -8.85 9.52 9.11
N THR A 264 -8.72 10.31 8.05
CA THR A 264 -7.87 10.01 6.88
C THR A 264 -6.48 10.65 6.97
N PHE A 265 -6.21 11.43 8.02
CA PHE A 265 -4.94 12.12 8.17
C PHE A 265 -3.80 11.14 8.38
N ASN A 266 -2.75 11.30 7.58
CA ASN A 266 -1.54 10.54 7.71
C ASN A 266 -0.33 11.45 7.52
N VAL A 267 0.52 11.49 8.53
CA VAL A 267 1.74 12.30 8.55
C VAL A 267 2.69 11.95 7.39
N ASN A 268 2.74 10.68 6.97
CA ASN A 268 3.58 10.22 5.88
C ASN A 268 3.12 10.72 4.51
N ASN A 269 1.91 11.28 4.43
CA ASN A 269 1.32 11.81 3.21
C ASN A 269 1.49 13.32 3.07
N LEU A 270 2.53 13.87 3.72
CA LEU A 270 2.91 15.27 3.65
C LEU A 270 4.32 15.43 3.11
N LYS A 271 4.49 16.35 2.16
CA LYS A 271 5.80 16.82 1.71
C LYS A 271 5.80 18.33 1.57
N THR A 272 6.98 18.90 1.65
CA THR A 272 7.19 20.34 1.50
C THR A 272 8.38 20.59 0.59
N VAL A 273 8.29 21.65 -0.22
CA VAL A 273 9.36 22.06 -1.14
C VAL A 273 9.52 23.57 -1.07
N ILE A 274 10.76 24.06 -1.03
CA ILE A 274 11.09 25.48 -1.21
C ILE A 274 11.93 25.62 -2.48
N LYS A 275 11.55 26.55 -3.36
CA LYS A 275 12.29 26.84 -4.58
C LYS A 275 12.03 28.26 -5.06
N ASN A 276 13.09 29.05 -5.23
CA ASN A 276 13.04 30.38 -5.87
C ASN A 276 12.01 31.35 -5.25
N GLY A 277 11.90 31.41 -3.91
CA GLY A 277 10.91 32.27 -3.23
C GLY A 277 9.47 31.75 -3.30
N TYR A 278 9.29 30.51 -3.79
CA TYR A 278 8.06 29.75 -3.67
C TYR A 278 8.24 28.66 -2.63
N PHE A 279 7.15 28.33 -1.95
CA PHE A 279 7.07 27.06 -1.25
C PHE A 279 5.80 26.32 -1.66
N THR A 280 5.85 24.99 -1.63
CA THR A 280 4.71 24.12 -1.89
C THR A 280 4.53 23.16 -0.74
N ILE A 281 3.28 23.01 -0.31
CA ILE A 281 2.84 21.95 0.57
C ILE A 281 2.14 20.92 -0.31
N GLU A 282 2.62 19.68 -0.25
CA GLU A 282 2.05 18.55 -0.95
C GLU A 282 1.35 17.64 0.05
N GLN A 283 0.10 17.29 -0.24
CA GLN A 283 -0.70 16.40 0.59
C GLN A 283 -1.35 15.33 -0.26
N ARG A 284 -1.14 14.06 0.09
CA ARG A 284 -1.91 12.94 -0.48
C ARG A 284 -3.04 12.56 0.47
N ILE A 285 -4.26 12.49 -0.04
CA ILE A 285 -5.45 12.19 0.77
C ILE A 285 -6.20 11.03 0.10
N ALA A 286 -6.41 9.95 0.83
CA ALA A 286 -7.25 8.85 0.36
C ALA A 286 -8.68 9.35 0.12
N THR A 287 -9.23 9.06 -1.07
CA THR A 287 -10.64 9.35 -1.38
C THR A 287 -11.53 8.12 -1.20
N ASP A 288 -10.93 6.94 -1.27
CA ASP A 288 -11.49 5.63 -0.92
C ASP A 288 -10.34 4.63 -0.71
N ASP A 289 -10.65 3.35 -0.50
CA ASP A 289 -9.67 2.27 -0.27
C ASP A 289 -8.61 2.13 -1.37
N THR A 290 -8.91 2.62 -2.58
CA THR A 290 -8.11 2.39 -3.77
C THR A 290 -7.59 3.67 -4.43
N ASN A 291 -8.18 4.82 -4.15
CA ASN A 291 -7.90 6.06 -4.86
C ASN A 291 -7.47 7.17 -3.90
N PHE A 292 -6.70 8.13 -4.41
CA PHE A 292 -6.26 9.28 -3.63
C PHE A 292 -6.12 10.54 -4.48
N ASP A 293 -6.24 11.68 -3.83
CA ASP A 293 -5.94 12.98 -4.41
C ASP A 293 -4.56 13.44 -3.94
N HIS A 294 -3.72 13.90 -4.87
CA HIS A 294 -2.48 14.63 -4.58
C HIS A 294 -2.74 16.12 -4.75
N ARG A 295 -2.70 16.86 -3.64
CA ARG A 295 -2.96 18.30 -3.56
C ARG A 295 -1.64 19.07 -3.46
N TYR A 296 -1.54 20.14 -4.23
CA TYR A 296 -0.39 21.04 -4.24
C TYR A 296 -0.84 22.45 -3.89
N SER A 297 -0.45 22.93 -2.72
CA SER A 297 -0.68 24.32 -2.28
C SER A 297 0.62 25.10 -2.41
N THR A 298 0.77 25.89 -3.46
CA THR A 298 1.98 26.68 -3.73
C THR A 298 1.76 28.14 -3.38
N PHE A 299 2.69 28.72 -2.63
CA PHE A 299 2.71 30.12 -2.23
C PHE A 299 3.96 30.80 -2.76
N LYS A 300 3.86 32.11 -3.01
CA LYS A 300 4.97 32.94 -3.46
C LYS A 300 5.16 34.11 -2.50
N PHE A 301 6.40 34.45 -2.20
CA PHE A 301 6.71 35.69 -1.50
C PHE A 301 6.40 36.92 -2.38
N ASP A 302 5.58 37.80 -1.83
CA ASP A 302 5.30 39.14 -2.33
C ASP A 302 6.23 40.14 -1.63
N THR A 303 7.21 40.64 -2.37
CA THR A 303 8.22 41.57 -1.88
C THR A 303 7.65 42.93 -1.51
N ALA A 304 6.54 43.35 -2.14
CA ALA A 304 5.93 44.65 -1.87
C ALA A 304 5.26 44.66 -0.49
N ASN A 305 4.48 43.62 -0.20
CA ASN A 305 3.73 43.50 1.05
C ASN A 305 4.45 42.67 2.13
N LYS A 306 5.62 42.10 1.83
CA LYS A 306 6.40 41.21 2.70
C LYS A 306 5.57 40.06 3.25
N ASN A 307 4.83 39.38 2.37
CA ASN A 307 3.87 38.34 2.73
C ASN A 307 3.95 37.17 1.73
N TRP A 308 3.51 35.97 2.12
CA TRP A 308 3.39 34.83 1.20
C TRP A 308 1.95 34.69 0.76
N LEU A 309 1.73 34.76 -0.55
CA LEU A 309 0.40 34.73 -1.13
C LEU A 309 0.20 33.43 -1.90
N LEU A 310 -1.00 32.86 -1.84
CA LEU A 310 -1.37 31.68 -2.61
C LEU A 310 -1.12 31.99 -4.10
N HIS A 311 -0.26 31.19 -4.71
CA HIS A 311 0.14 31.33 -6.10
C HIS A 311 -0.52 30.29 -7.00
N ARG A 312 -0.73 29.08 -6.48
CA ARG A 312 -1.34 27.99 -7.23
C ARG A 312 -1.93 26.95 -6.28
N PHE A 313 -3.07 26.38 -6.67
CA PHE A 313 -3.62 25.18 -6.05
C PHE A 313 -4.03 24.16 -7.12
N ASP A 314 -3.42 22.98 -7.06
CA ASP A 314 -3.67 21.88 -8.00
C ASP A 314 -4.11 20.63 -7.25
N VAL A 315 -5.03 19.87 -7.84
CA VAL A 315 -5.43 18.54 -7.37
C VAL A 315 -5.33 17.55 -8.52
N GLU A 316 -4.51 16.52 -8.31
CA GLU A 316 -4.33 15.41 -9.21
C GLU A 316 -4.96 14.16 -8.59
N HIS A 317 -5.94 13.57 -9.28
CA HIS A 317 -6.58 12.35 -8.80
C HIS A 317 -5.87 11.10 -9.33
N PHE A 318 -5.50 10.18 -8.45
CA PHE A 318 -4.86 8.91 -8.76
C PHE A 318 -5.80 7.75 -8.44
N SER A 319 -5.89 6.79 -9.35
CA SER A 319 -6.73 5.61 -9.18
C SER A 319 -5.91 4.33 -9.04
N GLY A 320 -6.26 3.52 -8.04
CA GLY A 320 -5.60 2.26 -7.75
C GLY A 320 -4.11 2.48 -7.49
N PHE A 321 -3.28 1.85 -8.31
CA PHE A 321 -1.83 1.97 -8.23
C PHE A 321 -1.23 2.56 -9.51
N ASN A 322 -2.06 3.26 -10.29
CA ASN A 322 -1.59 3.93 -11.48
C ASN A 322 -0.53 4.98 -11.09
N PRO A 323 0.71 4.88 -11.62
CA PRO A 323 1.77 5.84 -11.28
C PRO A 323 1.53 7.23 -11.89
N LYS A 324 0.48 7.38 -12.72
CA LYS A 324 0.09 8.64 -13.36
C LYS A 324 -1.28 9.08 -12.86
N PRO A 325 -1.50 10.39 -12.69
CA PRO A 325 -2.82 10.89 -12.36
C PRO A 325 -3.79 10.64 -13.53
N SER A 326 -5.07 10.57 -13.21
CA SER A 326 -6.15 10.64 -14.19
C SER A 326 -6.00 11.91 -15.04
N THR A 327 -6.47 11.87 -16.28
CA THR A 327 -6.26 12.96 -17.27
C THR A 327 -6.87 14.30 -16.88
N ASN A 328 -7.72 14.32 -15.85
CA ASN A 328 -8.44 15.51 -15.41
C ASN A 328 -7.77 16.07 -14.15
N VAL A 329 -6.67 16.82 -14.33
CA VAL A 329 -6.07 17.62 -13.26
C VAL A 329 -7.01 18.81 -12.99
N THR A 330 -7.38 18.99 -11.73
CA THR A 330 -8.20 20.13 -11.30
C THR A 330 -7.27 21.25 -10.83
N HIS A 331 -7.27 22.36 -11.56
CA HIS A 331 -6.59 23.60 -11.15
C HIS A 331 -7.65 24.53 -10.53
N LEU A 332 -7.58 24.83 -9.23
CA LEU A 332 -8.59 25.73 -8.62
C LEU A 332 -8.16 27.20 -8.70
N ALA A 333 -9.10 28.02 -9.18
CA ALA A 333 -9.23 29.47 -9.00
C ALA A 333 -7.97 30.34 -9.20
N GLN A 334 -7.55 30.51 -10.47
CA GLN A 334 -6.55 31.53 -10.87
C GLN A 334 -6.91 32.96 -10.40
N GLN A 335 -8.20 33.27 -10.28
CA GLN A 335 -8.74 34.60 -9.98
C GLN A 335 -8.28 35.19 -8.63
N ASN A 336 -7.82 34.35 -7.71
CA ASN A 336 -7.40 34.74 -6.35
C ASN A 336 -5.89 34.57 -6.12
N PHE A 337 -5.14 34.14 -7.14
CA PHE A 337 -3.70 34.04 -7.03
C PHE A 337 -3.07 35.41 -6.78
N GLY A 338 -2.17 35.47 -5.81
CA GLY A 338 -1.56 36.72 -5.36
C GLY A 338 -2.48 37.61 -4.53
N LYS A 339 -3.60 37.10 -4.00
CA LYS A 339 -4.50 37.87 -3.12
C LYS A 339 -4.65 37.24 -1.74
N ILE A 340 -4.74 35.91 -1.65
CA ILE A 340 -4.96 35.22 -0.37
C ILE A 340 -3.62 35.01 0.32
N SER A 341 -3.45 35.55 1.52
CA SER A 341 -2.25 35.34 2.33
C SER A 341 -2.22 33.95 2.94
N PHE A 342 -1.03 33.36 3.02
CA PHE A 342 -0.77 32.07 3.65
C PHE A 342 -1.39 31.99 5.04
N GLU A 343 -1.22 32.99 5.90
CA GLU A 343 -1.77 33.03 7.26
C GLU A 343 -3.31 32.91 7.33
N LYS A 344 -4.02 33.38 6.28
CA LYS A 344 -5.50 33.44 6.24
C LYS A 344 -6.12 32.32 5.42
N LEU A 345 -5.31 31.47 4.80
CA LEU A 345 -5.85 30.40 3.98
C LEU A 345 -6.38 29.29 4.89
N ASP A 346 -7.69 29.19 4.96
CA ASP A 346 -8.37 28.09 5.64
C ASP A 346 -8.35 26.81 4.80
N HIS A 347 -8.77 25.70 5.41
CA HIS A 347 -8.81 24.39 4.75
C HIS A 347 -9.46 24.47 3.37
N ILE A 348 -8.79 23.87 2.38
CA ILE A 348 -9.33 23.81 1.02
C ILE A 348 -10.29 22.60 0.98
N PRO A 349 -11.60 22.82 0.75
CA PRO A 349 -12.61 21.80 0.93
C PRO A 349 -12.36 20.58 0.04
N THR A 350 -12.66 19.40 0.59
CA THR A 350 -12.38 18.08 0.03
C THR A 350 -13.38 17.62 -1.06
N GLY A 351 -14.14 18.54 -1.66
CA GLY A 351 -15.15 18.20 -2.67
C GLY A 351 -14.98 18.99 -3.96
N ARG A 352 -15.60 18.50 -5.04
CA ARG A 352 -15.84 19.23 -6.31
C ARG A 352 -16.80 20.43 -6.12
N ILE A 353 -16.59 21.22 -5.08
CA ILE A 353 -17.42 22.37 -4.73
C ILE A 353 -16.62 23.60 -5.14
N GLN A 354 -17.25 24.40 -5.99
CA GLN A 354 -16.85 25.77 -6.29
C GLN A 354 -16.63 26.49 -4.96
N ILE A 355 -15.39 26.82 -4.65
CA ILE A 355 -15.08 27.64 -3.48
C ILE A 355 -15.58 29.05 -3.81
N ASP A 356 -16.71 29.44 -3.21
CA ASP A 356 -17.20 30.81 -3.28
C ASP A 356 -16.35 31.68 -2.36
N PHE A 357 -15.36 32.36 -2.95
CA PHE A 357 -14.45 33.28 -2.26
C PHE A 357 -15.02 34.71 -2.10
N ASN A 358 -16.35 34.84 -2.01
CA ASN A 358 -17.00 36.13 -1.76
C ASN A 358 -17.24 36.32 -0.25
N GLN A 359 -16.18 36.45 0.54
CA GLN A 359 -16.22 37.06 1.89
C GLN A 359 -15.01 37.94 2.14
#